data_AF-A0A4S4DTA3-F1
#
_entry.id   AF-A0A4S4DTA3-F1
#
_cell.length_a   1.000
_cell.length_b   1.000
_cell.length_c   1.000
_cell.angle_alpha   90.00
_cell.angle_beta   90.00
_cell.angle_gamma   90.00
#
_symmetry.space_group_name_H-M   'P 1'
#
loop_
_entity.id
_entity.type
_entity.pdbx_description
1 polymer ?
#
loop_
_entity_poly.entity_id
_entity_poly.type
_entity_poly.pdbx_seq_one_letter_code
_entity_poly.pdbx_strand_id
1 'polypeptide(L)'
;MDNGILKLTLSVPGGAIIGIQYNGIDNLLELHNPQLNGGFWDLNWAKPGNIGTRGQFDVLNGTSFEVIMENKEQVELSFKRPWDTSLQGNHSPLNIDKRFIMLRGCSGFYSYAIYEHLEDMPAFILYETRIAFMLKIDKFRYMAIADDKQRYMPLPDDRLPGRGEELAYPEAVLLVNPVEPQFKGEVDDKYEYSIENKDNGVHGWICFDPPVGFWQICPSNEFRTGSPTKQDLTSHVNPTTLAMFVSAHYGGEELSPQFGSGEPWKKVFGPVFIYLNSVSDEKNALSLWDNAKEQMKVEIQSWPYNFPNSTDFPKSDQRGTVTGRFLVHDRYASEQPLPTNGAYVGLALEGEAGSWQRESDYNLYGWVPGFIGDYRLDASVIITPGCEMDMGDQVYEPPRDGPTLWE
;
A
#
# COMPACT_ATOMS: atom_id res chain seq x y z
N MET A 1 8.00 -11.88 -18.47
CA MET A 1 9.08 -10.86 -18.45
C MET A 1 10.28 -11.51 -17.79
N ASP A 2 11.49 -11.28 -18.32
CA ASP A 2 12.73 -11.86 -17.81
C ASP A 2 13.84 -10.82 -17.98
N ASN A 3 14.53 -10.47 -16.89
CA ASN A 3 15.64 -9.51 -16.91
C ASN A 3 17.01 -10.16 -16.62
N GLY A 4 17.08 -11.49 -16.61
CA GLY A 4 18.27 -12.27 -16.29
C GLY A 4 18.54 -12.43 -14.79
N ILE A 5 17.79 -11.76 -13.91
CA ILE A 5 17.88 -11.91 -12.45
C ILE A 5 16.65 -12.68 -11.93
N LEU A 6 15.47 -12.29 -12.38
CA LEU A 6 14.21 -12.98 -12.10
C LEU A 6 13.37 -13.11 -13.35
N LYS A 7 12.43 -14.05 -13.31
CA LYS A 7 11.44 -14.25 -14.36
C LYS A 7 10.02 -14.17 -13.80
N LEU A 8 9.24 -13.26 -14.35
CA LEU A 8 7.84 -13.02 -14.04
C LEU A 8 6.93 -13.65 -15.10
N THR A 9 5.98 -14.46 -14.67
CA THR A 9 4.97 -15.10 -15.52
C THR A 9 3.59 -14.50 -15.21
N LEU A 10 2.95 -13.95 -16.23
CA LEU A 10 1.66 -13.26 -16.15
C LEU A 10 0.63 -13.99 -17.02
N SER A 11 -0.62 -14.07 -16.56
CA SER A 11 -1.73 -14.53 -17.39
C SER A 11 -2.07 -13.49 -18.45
N VAL A 12 -2.50 -13.94 -19.64
CA VAL A 12 -2.89 -13.07 -20.74
C VAL A 12 -4.31 -13.47 -21.19
N PRO A 13 -5.27 -12.54 -21.28
CA PRO A 13 -5.16 -11.09 -21.03
C PRO A 13 -5.36 -10.69 -19.55
N GLY A 14 -5.49 -11.64 -18.62
CA GLY A 14 -5.91 -11.34 -17.24
C GLY A 14 -4.92 -10.48 -16.42
N GLY A 15 -3.62 -10.59 -16.67
CA GLY A 15 -2.60 -9.87 -15.91
C GLY A 15 -2.52 -10.31 -14.45
N ALA A 16 -2.82 -11.58 -14.16
CA ALA A 16 -2.56 -12.21 -12.86
C ALA A 16 -1.12 -12.73 -12.86
N ILE A 17 -0.41 -12.56 -11.75
CA ILE A 17 0.95 -13.06 -11.57
C ILE A 17 0.85 -14.52 -11.13
N ILE A 18 1.23 -15.42 -12.02
CA ILE A 18 1.13 -16.86 -11.81
C ILE A 18 2.50 -17.52 -11.60
N GLY A 19 3.60 -16.75 -11.75
CA GLY A 19 4.92 -17.27 -11.46
C GLY A 19 5.96 -16.19 -11.22
N ILE A 20 6.78 -16.39 -10.19
CA ILE A 20 7.99 -15.61 -9.93
C ILE A 20 9.12 -16.62 -9.71
N GLN A 21 10.04 -16.70 -10.65
CA GLN A 21 11.23 -17.55 -10.55
C GLN A 21 12.43 -16.70 -10.12
N TYR A 22 13.11 -17.11 -9.05
CA TYR A 22 14.25 -16.38 -8.49
C TYR A 22 15.17 -17.31 -7.68
N ASN A 23 16.48 -17.12 -7.80
CA ASN A 23 17.50 -17.79 -6.98
C ASN A 23 17.33 -19.33 -6.86
N GLY A 24 17.05 -19.99 -7.98
CA GLY A 24 16.87 -21.45 -8.03
C GLY A 24 15.50 -21.96 -7.55
N ILE A 25 14.60 -21.08 -7.09
CA ILE A 25 13.22 -21.44 -6.78
C ILE A 25 12.37 -21.25 -8.05
N ASP A 26 11.77 -22.33 -8.54
CA ASP A 26 10.96 -22.33 -9.77
C ASP A 26 9.74 -21.41 -9.70
N ASN A 27 9.11 -21.33 -8.53
CA ASN A 27 8.02 -20.39 -8.28
C ASN A 27 7.97 -20.03 -6.79
N LEU A 28 8.03 -18.74 -6.47
CA LEU A 28 7.86 -18.21 -5.12
C LEU A 28 6.38 -18.21 -4.66
N LEU A 29 5.44 -18.30 -5.60
CA LEU A 29 4.01 -18.15 -5.34
C LEU A 29 3.32 -19.48 -5.01
N GLU A 30 2.34 -19.41 -4.11
CA GLU A 30 1.39 -20.49 -3.85
C GLU A 30 0.32 -20.52 -4.94
N LEU A 31 0.11 -21.68 -5.53
CA LEU A 31 -0.84 -21.89 -6.64
C LEU A 31 -1.87 -22.99 -6.37
N HIS A 32 -1.79 -23.66 -5.22
CA HIS A 32 -2.61 -24.80 -4.88
C HIS A 32 -3.64 -24.49 -3.78
N ASN A 33 -3.71 -23.25 -3.30
CA ASN A 33 -4.73 -22.83 -2.35
C ASN A 33 -6.11 -22.73 -3.07
N PRO A 34 -7.17 -23.34 -2.53
CA PRO A 34 -8.48 -23.35 -3.20
C PRO A 34 -9.19 -21.99 -3.24
N GLN A 35 -8.77 -20.99 -2.46
CA GLN A 35 -9.43 -19.68 -2.37
C GLN A 35 -8.72 -18.60 -3.20
N LEU A 36 -7.47 -18.30 -2.88
CA LEU A 36 -6.67 -17.24 -3.51
C LEU A 36 -5.24 -17.74 -3.76
N ASN A 37 -4.72 -17.47 -4.96
CA ASN A 37 -3.42 -17.96 -5.42
C ASN A 37 -2.66 -16.87 -6.17
N GLY A 38 -1.34 -17.02 -6.19
CA GLY A 38 -0.47 -16.17 -7.01
C GLY A 38 -0.33 -14.75 -6.48
N GLY A 39 -0.08 -13.83 -7.39
CA GLY A 39 -0.12 -12.40 -7.14
C GLY A 39 -1.18 -11.72 -8.01
N PHE A 40 -1.99 -10.83 -7.45
CA PHE A 40 -3.06 -10.19 -8.19
C PHE A 40 -3.40 -8.82 -7.62
N TRP A 41 -3.98 -7.98 -8.47
CA TRP A 41 -4.66 -6.77 -8.05
C TRP A 41 -6.12 -7.10 -7.75
N ASP A 42 -6.62 -6.58 -6.64
CA ASP A 42 -8.02 -6.70 -6.25
C ASP A 42 -8.60 -5.37 -5.78
N LEU A 43 -9.93 -5.34 -5.75
CA LEU A 43 -10.68 -4.33 -5.03
C LEU A 43 -11.86 -4.95 -4.27
N ASN A 44 -12.27 -4.22 -3.24
CA ASN A 44 -13.55 -4.42 -2.56
C ASN A 44 -14.40 -3.18 -2.81
N TRP A 45 -15.61 -3.35 -3.34
CA TRP A 45 -16.48 -2.25 -3.72
C TRP A 45 -17.95 -2.51 -3.44
N ALA A 46 -18.77 -1.48 -3.34
CA ALA A 46 -20.21 -1.63 -3.21
C ALA A 46 -21.00 -0.56 -3.97
N LYS A 47 -22.30 -0.79 -4.08
CA LYS A 47 -23.25 0.22 -4.54
C LYS A 47 -23.54 1.21 -3.40
N PRO A 48 -23.93 2.46 -3.71
CA PRO A 48 -24.37 3.40 -2.68
C PRO A 48 -25.49 2.82 -1.81
N GLY A 49 -25.45 3.12 -0.51
CA GLY A 49 -26.40 2.61 0.47
C GLY A 49 -26.09 1.21 1.01
N ASN A 50 -24.91 0.65 0.72
CA ASN A 50 -24.43 -0.55 1.38
C ASN A 50 -24.25 -0.32 2.89
N ILE A 51 -24.60 -1.31 3.71
CA ILE A 51 -24.47 -1.22 5.16
C ILE A 51 -23.13 -1.84 5.58
N GLY A 52 -22.26 -1.02 6.20
CA GLY A 52 -20.93 -1.43 6.62
C GLY A 52 -19.92 -1.45 5.45
N THR A 53 -18.72 -1.96 5.71
CA THR A 53 -17.57 -1.87 4.80
C THR A 53 -17.31 -3.16 4.02
N ARG A 54 -18.21 -4.14 4.12
CA ARG A 54 -18.09 -5.40 3.39
C ARG A 54 -18.82 -5.28 2.06
N GLY A 55 -18.07 -5.08 0.98
CA GLY A 55 -18.57 -5.07 -0.39
C GLY A 55 -18.27 -6.36 -1.15
N GLN A 56 -18.31 -6.24 -2.47
CA GLN A 56 -18.02 -7.27 -3.45
C GLN A 56 -16.52 -7.31 -3.75
N PHE A 57 -15.96 -8.51 -3.75
CA PHE A 57 -14.57 -8.76 -4.11
C PHE A 57 -14.43 -8.90 -5.62
N ASP A 58 -13.49 -8.18 -6.22
CA ASP A 58 -13.24 -8.19 -7.66
C ASP A 58 -11.74 -8.31 -7.92
N VAL A 59 -11.34 -9.46 -8.48
CA VAL A 59 -9.99 -9.63 -9.03
C VAL A 59 -9.94 -8.92 -10.38
N LEU A 60 -9.02 -7.98 -10.52
CA LEU A 60 -8.95 -7.07 -11.66
C LEU A 60 -8.40 -7.74 -12.91
N ASN A 61 -9.07 -8.76 -13.42
CA ASN A 61 -8.66 -9.47 -14.62
C ASN A 61 -8.83 -8.60 -15.86
N GLY A 62 -7.73 -8.34 -16.57
CA GLY A 62 -7.75 -7.64 -17.85
C GLY A 62 -8.51 -8.44 -18.91
N THR A 63 -9.14 -7.72 -19.83
CA THR A 63 -9.77 -8.25 -21.05
C THR A 63 -8.90 -8.00 -22.29
N SER A 64 -7.89 -7.13 -22.18
CA SER A 64 -6.91 -6.86 -23.22
C SER A 64 -5.51 -6.70 -22.64
N PHE A 65 -4.51 -6.90 -23.49
CA PHE A 65 -3.10 -6.86 -23.16
C PHE A 65 -2.32 -6.07 -24.21
N GLU A 66 -1.35 -5.27 -23.77
CA GLU A 66 -0.52 -4.44 -24.63
C GLU A 66 0.93 -4.38 -24.10
N VAL A 67 1.90 -4.48 -25.01
CA VAL A 67 3.31 -4.17 -24.71
C VAL A 67 3.52 -2.69 -24.97
N ILE A 68 3.74 -1.93 -23.90
CA ILE A 68 3.81 -0.47 -23.95
C ILE A 68 5.23 -0.01 -24.26
N MET A 69 6.21 -0.70 -23.67
CA MET A 69 7.62 -0.47 -23.95
C MET A 69 8.36 -1.80 -23.93
N GLU A 70 9.25 -2.01 -24.90
CA GLU A 70 10.19 -3.12 -24.91
C GLU A 70 11.51 -2.64 -25.54
N ASN A 71 12.54 -2.53 -24.73
CA ASN A 71 13.90 -2.25 -25.18
C ASN A 71 14.91 -2.97 -24.26
N LYS A 72 16.21 -2.72 -24.44
CA LYS A 72 17.27 -3.40 -23.68
C LYS A 72 17.27 -3.08 -22.19
N GLU A 73 16.72 -1.94 -21.79
CA GLU A 73 16.74 -1.45 -20.40
C GLU A 73 15.40 -1.68 -19.68
N GLN A 74 14.29 -1.78 -20.41
CA GLN A 74 12.95 -1.85 -19.81
C GLN A 74 11.96 -2.64 -20.65
N VAL A 75 11.07 -3.35 -19.94
CA VAL A 75 9.78 -3.81 -20.46
C VAL A 75 8.66 -3.21 -19.61
N GLU A 76 7.64 -2.64 -20.25
CA GLU A 76 6.38 -2.22 -19.62
C GLU A 76 5.19 -2.90 -20.31
N LEU A 77 4.35 -3.55 -19.52
CA LEU A 77 3.15 -4.26 -19.97
C LEU A 77 1.90 -3.60 -19.39
N SER A 78 0.82 -3.60 -20.17
CA SER A 78 -0.50 -3.11 -19.77
C SER A 78 -1.55 -4.20 -19.90
N PHE A 79 -2.45 -4.26 -18.92
CA PHE A 79 -3.58 -5.16 -18.87
C PHE A 79 -4.83 -4.35 -18.54
N LYS A 80 -5.70 -4.16 -19.54
CA LYS A 80 -6.84 -3.24 -19.45
C LYS A 80 -8.15 -4.01 -19.32
N ARG A 81 -9.06 -3.47 -18.51
CA ARG A 81 -10.48 -3.85 -18.45
C ARG A 81 -11.31 -2.56 -18.54
N PRO A 82 -11.80 -2.18 -19.73
CA PRO A 82 -12.75 -1.08 -19.83
C PRO A 82 -14.06 -1.46 -19.14
N TRP A 83 -14.75 -0.46 -18.61
CA TRP A 83 -16.11 -0.62 -18.13
C TRP A 83 -17.06 -0.90 -19.29
N ASP A 84 -18.02 -1.78 -19.06
CA ASP A 84 -19.13 -2.05 -19.97
C ASP A 84 -20.39 -2.29 -19.14
N THR A 85 -21.54 -1.84 -19.63
CA THR A 85 -22.83 -1.98 -18.93
C THR A 85 -23.20 -3.43 -18.62
N SER A 86 -22.70 -4.42 -19.39
CA SER A 86 -22.90 -5.85 -19.09
C SER A 86 -22.17 -6.32 -17.83
N LEU A 87 -21.18 -5.58 -17.35
CA LEU A 87 -20.46 -5.84 -16.10
C LEU A 87 -21.20 -5.30 -14.86
N GLN A 88 -22.27 -4.51 -15.08
CA GLN A 88 -22.99 -3.84 -14.00
C GLN A 88 -23.50 -4.83 -12.95
N GLY A 89 -23.16 -4.54 -11.70
CA GLY A 89 -23.51 -5.37 -10.54
C GLY A 89 -22.47 -6.44 -10.21
N ASN A 90 -21.63 -6.86 -11.17
CA ASN A 90 -20.59 -7.87 -10.96
C ASN A 90 -19.19 -7.25 -10.79
N HIS A 91 -18.94 -6.10 -11.42
CA HIS A 91 -17.68 -5.38 -11.32
C HIS A 91 -17.88 -3.92 -10.92
N SER A 92 -16.83 -3.33 -10.35
CA SER A 92 -16.83 -1.89 -10.07
C SER A 92 -16.93 -1.08 -11.36
N PRO A 93 -17.63 0.06 -11.36
CA PRO A 93 -17.77 0.98 -12.51
C PRO A 93 -16.47 1.70 -12.88
N LEU A 94 -15.42 0.96 -13.22
CA LEU A 94 -14.10 1.51 -13.48
C LEU A 94 -13.51 0.98 -14.78
N ASN A 95 -12.93 1.87 -15.57
CA ASN A 95 -11.86 1.52 -16.48
C ASN A 95 -10.61 1.23 -15.64
N ILE A 96 -10.02 0.04 -15.85
CA ILE A 96 -8.82 -0.40 -15.14
C ILE A 96 -7.69 -0.58 -16.16
N ASP A 97 -6.52 -0.05 -15.86
CA ASP A 97 -5.27 -0.34 -16.57
C ASP A 97 -4.17 -0.72 -15.57
N LYS A 98 -3.89 -2.02 -15.44
CA LYS A 98 -2.81 -2.51 -14.59
C LYS A 98 -1.52 -2.58 -15.39
N ARG A 99 -0.43 -2.17 -14.76
CA ARG A 99 0.87 -2.03 -15.38
C ARG A 99 1.92 -2.82 -14.62
N PHE A 100 2.81 -3.45 -15.36
CA PHE A 100 3.98 -4.15 -14.84
C PHE A 100 5.23 -3.67 -15.56
N ILE A 101 6.24 -3.27 -14.81
CA ILE A 101 7.51 -2.78 -15.35
C ILE A 101 8.64 -3.64 -14.80
N MET A 102 9.52 -4.09 -15.69
CA MET A 102 10.74 -4.79 -15.33
C MET A 102 11.92 -4.06 -15.96
N LEU A 103 12.88 -3.69 -15.13
CA LEU A 103 14.09 -2.99 -15.53
C LEU A 103 15.27 -3.97 -15.58
N ARG A 104 16.20 -3.70 -16.50
CA ARG A 104 17.46 -4.43 -16.58
C ARG A 104 18.32 -4.15 -15.35
N GLY A 105 18.90 -5.20 -14.77
CA GLY A 105 19.81 -5.09 -13.62
C GLY A 105 19.13 -4.89 -12.27
N CYS A 106 17.79 -4.79 -12.21
CA CYS A 106 17.04 -4.68 -10.97
C CYS A 106 16.62 -6.05 -10.45
N SER A 107 16.81 -6.32 -9.16
CA SER A 107 16.33 -7.55 -8.52
C SER A 107 14.88 -7.43 -8.05
N GLY A 108 14.00 -7.13 -9.00
CA GLY A 108 12.58 -6.94 -8.73
C GLY A 108 11.81 -6.45 -9.94
N PHE A 109 10.55 -6.11 -9.71
CA PHE A 109 9.67 -5.51 -10.71
C PHE A 109 8.72 -4.52 -10.06
N TYR A 110 8.22 -3.58 -10.84
CA TYR A 110 7.28 -2.56 -10.40
C TYR A 110 5.88 -2.90 -10.88
N SER A 111 4.87 -2.49 -10.10
CA SER A 111 3.49 -2.52 -10.55
C SER A 111 2.75 -1.27 -10.11
N TYR A 112 1.88 -0.78 -10.98
CA TYR A 112 0.98 0.33 -10.71
C TYR A 112 -0.33 0.10 -11.48
N ALA A 113 -1.37 0.85 -11.14
CA ALA A 113 -2.61 0.82 -11.90
C ALA A 113 -3.20 2.22 -12.08
N ILE A 114 -3.93 2.41 -13.17
CA ILE A 114 -4.69 3.62 -13.45
C ILE A 114 -6.16 3.23 -13.42
N TYR A 115 -6.92 3.87 -12.54
CA TYR A 115 -8.36 3.71 -12.45
C TYR A 115 -9.04 4.98 -12.96
N GLU A 116 -10.10 4.82 -13.73
CA GLU A 116 -10.87 5.93 -14.31
C GLU A 116 -12.37 5.64 -14.26
N HIS A 117 -13.14 6.58 -13.71
CA HIS A 117 -14.60 6.61 -13.68
C HIS A 117 -15.07 7.77 -14.57
N LEU A 118 -15.99 7.48 -15.52
CA LEU A 118 -16.45 8.45 -16.52
C LEU A 118 -17.88 8.95 -16.25
N GLU A 119 -18.28 10.00 -16.97
CA GLU A 119 -19.58 10.68 -16.82
C GLU A 119 -20.81 9.79 -17.09
N ASP A 120 -20.64 8.67 -17.79
CA ASP A 120 -21.69 7.71 -18.11
C ASP A 120 -21.74 6.50 -17.15
N MET A 121 -20.87 6.48 -16.13
CA MET A 121 -20.73 5.36 -15.20
C MET A 121 -21.61 5.53 -13.94
N PRO A 122 -22.17 4.44 -13.40
CA PRO A 122 -22.98 4.49 -12.19
C PRO A 122 -22.15 4.71 -10.92
N ALA A 123 -22.77 5.33 -9.92
CA ALA A 123 -22.18 5.55 -8.61
C ALA A 123 -21.70 4.25 -7.93
N PHE A 124 -20.61 4.33 -7.16
CA PHE A 124 -20.07 3.22 -6.36
C PHE A 124 -19.20 3.71 -5.20
N ILE A 125 -18.90 2.79 -4.29
CA ILE A 125 -17.99 2.99 -3.15
C ILE A 125 -16.80 2.04 -3.30
N LEU A 126 -15.58 2.55 -3.15
CA LEU A 126 -14.35 1.76 -3.16
C LEU A 126 -13.86 1.54 -1.73
N TYR A 127 -14.14 0.40 -1.13
CA TYR A 127 -13.71 0.09 0.25
C TYR A 127 -12.24 -0.30 0.33
N GLU A 128 -11.75 -1.07 -0.64
CA GLU A 128 -10.36 -1.51 -0.68
C GLU A 128 -9.83 -1.55 -2.11
N THR A 129 -8.55 -1.24 -2.30
CA THR A 129 -7.80 -1.69 -3.47
C THR A 129 -6.35 -1.93 -3.11
N ARG A 130 -5.80 -3.02 -3.65
CA ARG A 130 -4.46 -3.50 -3.29
C ARG A 130 -3.85 -4.42 -4.33
N ILE A 131 -2.56 -4.70 -4.15
CA ILE A 131 -1.91 -5.90 -4.69
C ILE A 131 -1.78 -6.90 -3.55
N ALA A 132 -2.11 -8.16 -3.79
CA ALA A 132 -1.89 -9.25 -2.85
C ALA A 132 -0.97 -10.31 -3.47
N PHE A 133 -0.03 -10.82 -2.67
CA PHE A 133 0.84 -11.94 -3.03
C PHE A 133 0.66 -13.07 -2.03
N MET A 134 0.31 -14.25 -2.54
CA MET A 134 0.28 -15.50 -1.80
C MET A 134 1.57 -16.25 -2.07
N LEU A 135 2.48 -16.27 -1.11
CA LEU A 135 3.78 -16.95 -1.23
C LEU A 135 3.66 -18.41 -0.82
N LYS A 136 4.58 -19.25 -1.31
CA LYS A 136 4.63 -20.67 -0.98
C LYS A 136 4.70 -20.93 0.53
N ILE A 137 3.71 -21.66 1.03
CA ILE A 137 3.50 -21.93 2.46
C ILE A 137 4.68 -22.72 3.06
N ASP A 138 5.22 -23.67 2.30
CA ASP A 138 6.33 -24.53 2.73
C ASP A 138 7.69 -23.80 2.74
N LYS A 139 7.80 -22.69 2.01
CA LYS A 139 9.06 -21.95 1.83
C LYS A 139 9.17 -20.75 2.77
N PHE A 140 8.16 -19.90 2.82
CA PHE A 140 8.22 -18.61 3.51
C PHE A 140 7.65 -18.75 4.91
N ARG A 141 8.53 -18.72 5.93
CA ARG A 141 8.15 -19.05 7.32
C ARG A 141 8.42 -17.95 8.32
N TYR A 142 9.14 -16.90 7.92
CA TYR A 142 9.52 -15.81 8.79
C TYR A 142 9.11 -14.47 8.17
N MET A 143 8.35 -13.70 8.91
CA MET A 143 7.82 -12.42 8.48
C MET A 143 8.59 -11.29 9.15
N ALA A 144 8.86 -10.22 8.42
CA ALA A 144 9.43 -8.99 8.96
C ALA A 144 8.67 -7.78 8.41
N ILE A 145 8.14 -6.96 9.32
CA ILE A 145 7.38 -5.74 8.97
C ILE A 145 7.88 -4.49 9.69
N ALA A 146 8.66 -4.66 10.77
CA ALA A 146 9.38 -3.60 11.46
C ALA A 146 10.61 -4.20 12.18
N ASP A 147 11.55 -3.38 12.63
CA ASP A 147 12.74 -3.86 13.36
C ASP A 147 12.38 -4.58 14.67
N ASP A 148 11.29 -4.19 15.30
CA ASP A 148 10.74 -4.76 16.54
C ASP A 148 9.57 -5.74 16.30
N LYS A 149 9.18 -5.96 15.03
CA LYS A 149 8.07 -6.85 14.67
C LYS A 149 8.48 -7.81 13.54
N GLN A 150 9.20 -8.85 13.95
CA GLN A 150 9.64 -9.96 13.09
C GLN A 150 9.55 -11.28 13.83
N ARG A 151 9.07 -12.33 13.16
CA ARG A 151 8.89 -13.64 13.80
C ARG A 151 8.73 -14.76 12.79
N TYR A 152 8.98 -15.98 13.26
CA TYR A 152 8.38 -17.15 12.63
C TYR A 152 6.86 -17.08 12.79
N MET A 153 6.16 -17.45 11.73
CA MET A 153 4.70 -17.40 11.68
C MET A 153 4.11 -18.81 11.74
N PRO A 154 2.93 -18.97 12.37
CA PRO A 154 2.20 -20.24 12.35
C PRO A 154 1.80 -20.62 10.92
N LEU A 155 1.49 -21.89 10.70
CA LEU A 155 0.97 -22.35 9.42
C LEU A 155 -0.50 -21.98 9.27
N PRO A 156 -1.02 -21.81 8.04
CA PRO A 156 -2.45 -21.59 7.82
C PRO A 156 -3.32 -22.68 8.44
N ASP A 157 -2.85 -23.93 8.37
CA ASP A 157 -3.54 -25.09 8.94
C ASP A 157 -3.64 -25.04 10.47
N ASP A 158 -2.76 -24.28 11.15
CA ASP A 158 -2.83 -24.12 12.60
C ASP A 158 -4.05 -23.31 13.05
N ARG A 159 -4.66 -22.54 12.12
CA ARG A 159 -5.89 -21.81 12.36
C ARG A 159 -7.15 -22.65 12.16
N LEU A 160 -7.05 -23.85 11.57
CA LEU A 160 -8.20 -24.69 11.25
C LEU A 160 -8.76 -25.41 12.49
N PRO A 161 -10.06 -25.76 12.52
CA PRO A 161 -10.68 -26.47 13.64
C PRO A 161 -9.88 -27.71 14.07
N GLY A 162 -9.65 -27.84 15.38
CA GLY A 162 -8.85 -28.91 15.99
C GLY A 162 -7.38 -28.55 16.20
N ARG A 163 -6.88 -27.51 15.53
CA ARG A 163 -5.58 -26.86 15.81
C ARG A 163 -5.76 -25.45 16.33
N GLY A 164 -6.73 -24.72 15.79
CA GLY A 164 -7.14 -23.39 16.22
C GLY A 164 -8.58 -23.36 16.72
N GLU A 165 -8.88 -22.34 17.52
CA GLU A 165 -10.21 -21.98 17.98
C GLU A 165 -10.48 -20.51 17.65
N GLU A 166 -11.43 -20.26 16.75
CA GLU A 166 -11.91 -18.91 16.45
C GLU A 166 -12.48 -18.27 17.71
N LEU A 167 -12.08 -17.03 17.99
CA LEU A 167 -12.53 -16.27 19.16
C LEU A 167 -13.78 -15.43 18.81
N ALA A 168 -13.94 -14.27 19.43
CA ALA A 168 -15.11 -13.42 19.22
C ALA A 168 -15.22 -12.85 17.78
N TYR A 169 -14.10 -12.81 17.05
CA TYR A 169 -14.03 -12.32 15.68
C TYR A 169 -13.27 -13.34 14.82
N PRO A 170 -13.67 -13.55 13.55
CA PRO A 170 -13.09 -14.58 12.69
C PRO A 170 -11.61 -14.36 12.36
N GLU A 171 -11.13 -13.12 12.48
CA GLU A 171 -9.74 -12.78 12.32
C GLU A 171 -8.86 -13.29 13.48
N ALA A 172 -9.38 -13.36 14.71
CA ALA A 172 -8.64 -13.74 15.91
C ALA A 172 -8.81 -15.23 16.22
N VAL A 173 -7.72 -15.99 16.11
CA VAL A 173 -7.73 -17.46 16.31
C VAL A 173 -6.71 -17.86 17.37
N LEU A 174 -7.18 -18.50 18.45
CA LEU A 174 -6.31 -19.09 19.47
C LEU A 174 -5.68 -20.38 18.94
N LEU A 175 -4.35 -20.48 19.00
CA LEU A 175 -3.60 -21.65 18.57
C LEU A 175 -3.54 -22.70 19.69
N VAL A 176 -4.42 -23.70 19.64
CA VAL A 176 -4.58 -24.73 20.69
C VAL A 176 -3.60 -25.90 20.51
N ASN A 177 -3.40 -26.33 19.27
CA ASN A 177 -2.53 -27.45 18.90
C ASN A 177 -1.80 -27.19 17.57
N PRO A 178 -0.96 -26.14 17.50
CA PRO A 178 -0.19 -25.82 16.30
C PRO A 178 0.86 -26.89 15.97
N VAL A 179 1.31 -26.96 14.72
CA VAL A 179 2.38 -27.84 14.26
C VAL A 179 3.66 -27.58 15.05
N GLU A 180 4.06 -26.31 15.15
CA GLU A 180 5.18 -25.91 16.00
C GLU A 180 4.70 -25.59 17.42
N PRO A 181 5.14 -26.34 18.46
CA PRO A 181 4.60 -26.20 19.82
C PRO A 181 4.81 -24.83 20.46
N GLN A 182 5.78 -24.04 19.98
CA GLN A 182 6.08 -22.70 20.49
C GLN A 182 4.94 -21.69 20.28
N PHE A 183 4.08 -21.90 19.27
CA PHE A 183 2.95 -21.02 19.00
C PHE A 183 1.72 -21.35 19.87
N LYS A 184 1.79 -22.41 20.68
CA LYS A 184 0.64 -22.87 21.47
C LYS A 184 0.26 -21.82 22.51
N GLY A 185 -1.02 -21.45 22.53
CA GLY A 185 -1.59 -20.46 23.44
C GLY A 185 -1.49 -19.02 22.93
N GLU A 186 -0.86 -18.78 21.79
CA GLU A 186 -0.91 -17.49 21.12
C GLU A 186 -2.25 -17.30 20.40
N VAL A 187 -2.65 -16.04 20.23
CA VAL A 187 -3.71 -15.65 19.31
C VAL A 187 -3.05 -15.12 18.06
N ASP A 188 -3.47 -15.61 16.90
CA ASP A 188 -3.06 -15.07 15.61
C ASP A 188 -4.21 -14.24 15.03
N ASP A 189 -3.92 -12.97 14.75
CA ASP A 189 -4.84 -12.02 14.12
C ASP A 189 -4.08 -11.17 13.10
N LYS A 190 -4.60 -11.07 11.87
CA LYS A 190 -3.98 -10.28 10.80
C LYS A 190 -3.78 -8.81 11.19
N TYR A 191 -4.63 -8.26 12.06
CA TYR A 191 -4.57 -6.86 12.48
C TYR A 191 -3.41 -6.59 13.45
N GLU A 192 -2.83 -7.62 14.07
CA GLU A 192 -1.57 -7.50 14.84
C GLU A 192 -0.39 -7.10 13.96
N TYR A 193 -0.50 -7.31 12.65
CA TYR A 193 0.56 -7.05 11.67
C TYR A 193 0.27 -5.82 10.81
N SER A 194 -0.48 -4.87 11.36
CA SER A 194 -0.67 -3.56 10.75
C SER A 194 0.45 -2.59 11.14
N ILE A 195 0.72 -1.63 10.24
CA ILE A 195 1.72 -0.57 10.41
C ILE A 195 1.11 0.75 9.93
N GLU A 196 1.45 1.86 10.60
CA GLU A 196 1.06 3.20 10.17
C GLU A 196 1.68 3.54 8.80
N ASN A 197 0.94 4.19 7.91
CA ASN A 197 1.38 4.46 6.55
C ASN A 197 2.71 5.21 6.45
N LYS A 198 3.02 6.07 7.43
CA LYS A 198 4.31 6.78 7.52
C LYS A 198 5.52 5.86 7.69
N ASP A 199 5.34 4.73 8.37
CA ASP A 199 6.40 3.77 8.67
C ASP A 199 6.32 2.54 7.74
N ASN A 200 5.20 2.36 7.04
CA ASN A 200 4.94 1.25 6.11
C ASN A 200 5.64 1.43 4.75
N GLY A 201 6.98 1.44 4.78
CA GLY A 201 7.84 1.58 3.60
C GLY A 201 8.35 0.24 3.03
N VAL A 202 8.57 -0.76 3.88
CA VAL A 202 9.01 -2.11 3.47
C VAL A 202 8.53 -3.19 4.43
N HIS A 203 8.04 -4.29 3.88
CA HIS A 203 7.64 -5.49 4.64
C HIS A 203 7.66 -6.73 3.75
N GLY A 204 7.69 -7.91 4.36
CA GLY A 204 7.64 -9.15 3.62
C GLY A 204 8.08 -10.39 4.38
N TRP A 205 8.65 -11.33 3.64
CA TRP A 205 8.93 -12.69 4.11
C TRP A 205 10.32 -13.17 3.76
N ILE A 206 10.84 -14.05 4.61
CA ILE A 206 12.09 -14.78 4.43
C ILE A 206 11.78 -16.27 4.27
N CYS A 207 12.34 -16.84 3.20
CA CYS A 207 12.58 -18.26 3.03
C CYS A 207 14.03 -18.56 3.45
N PHE A 208 14.25 -19.62 4.22
CA PHE A 208 15.60 -20.01 4.66
C PHE A 208 16.27 -21.04 3.74
N ASP A 209 15.50 -21.75 2.91
CA ASP A 209 16.02 -22.81 2.03
C ASP A 209 15.37 -22.78 0.62
N PRO A 210 16.06 -22.22 -0.39
CA PRO A 210 17.28 -21.42 -0.25
C PRO A 210 16.98 -20.05 0.38
N PRO A 211 17.98 -19.36 0.99
CA PRO A 211 17.80 -18.03 1.57
C PRO A 211 17.34 -16.99 0.56
N VAL A 212 16.06 -16.62 0.62
CA VAL A 212 15.40 -15.68 -0.29
C VAL A 212 14.47 -14.77 0.49
N GLY A 213 14.57 -13.47 0.27
CA GLY A 213 13.64 -12.48 0.76
C GLY A 213 12.66 -12.08 -0.34
N PHE A 214 11.38 -11.94 0.03
CA PHE A 214 10.34 -11.35 -0.81
C PHE A 214 9.81 -10.11 -0.10
N TRP A 215 9.99 -8.94 -0.71
CA TRP A 215 9.69 -7.66 -0.08
C TRP A 215 8.79 -6.82 -0.95
N GLN A 216 7.84 -6.16 -0.31
CA GLN A 216 7.09 -5.09 -0.91
C GLN A 216 7.64 -3.77 -0.41
N ILE A 217 8.00 -2.90 -1.35
CA ILE A 217 8.53 -1.56 -1.08
C ILE A 217 7.55 -0.51 -1.61
N CYS A 218 7.18 0.41 -0.72
CA CYS A 218 6.32 1.55 -1.02
C CYS A 218 7.15 2.85 -0.96
N PRO A 219 7.51 3.44 -2.11
CA PRO A 219 8.41 4.60 -2.14
C PRO A 219 7.73 5.92 -1.73
N SER A 220 6.41 5.98 -1.80
CA SER A 220 5.60 7.17 -1.53
C SER A 220 4.25 6.79 -0.93
N ASN A 221 3.65 7.71 -0.20
CA ASN A 221 2.29 7.60 0.33
C ASN A 221 1.26 8.39 -0.50
N GLU A 222 1.66 9.04 -1.60
CA GLU A 222 0.77 9.92 -2.40
C GLU A 222 -0.48 9.24 -2.98
N PHE A 223 -0.44 7.91 -3.08
CA PHE A 223 -1.51 7.09 -3.61
C PHE A 223 -2.24 6.29 -2.51
N ARG A 224 -1.90 6.50 -1.23
CA ARG A 224 -2.59 5.87 -0.09
C ARG A 224 -3.66 6.79 0.49
N THR A 225 -4.77 6.23 0.94
CA THR A 225 -5.81 7.02 1.64
C THR A 225 -5.58 7.09 3.14
N GLY A 226 -6.21 8.10 3.75
CA GLY A 226 -6.50 8.10 5.17
C GLY A 226 -5.35 8.43 6.12
N SER A 227 -4.25 9.04 5.64
CA SER A 227 -3.18 9.70 6.43
C SER A 227 -1.88 8.94 6.70
N PRO A 228 -0.79 9.67 7.10
CA PRO A 228 0.41 9.09 7.69
C PRO A 228 0.18 8.18 8.90
N THR A 229 -0.80 8.45 9.77
CA THR A 229 -1.04 7.68 11.02
C THR A 229 -2.07 6.58 10.84
N LYS A 230 -2.75 6.50 9.69
CA LYS A 230 -3.63 5.37 9.41
C LYS A 230 -2.81 4.08 9.35
N GLN A 231 -3.34 3.08 10.03
CA GLN A 231 -2.82 1.73 9.98
C GLN A 231 -3.40 0.98 8.78
N ASP A 232 -2.55 0.21 8.14
CA ASP A 232 -2.93 -0.71 7.07
C ASP A 232 -2.25 -2.06 7.26
N LEU A 233 -2.89 -3.09 6.69
CA LEU A 233 -2.36 -4.45 6.68
C LEU A 233 -1.07 -4.51 5.85
N THR A 234 -0.13 -5.34 6.30
CA THR A 234 1.16 -5.54 5.63
C THR A 234 1.31 -6.98 5.15
N SER A 235 1.94 -7.84 5.95
CA SER A 235 2.07 -9.27 5.78
C SER A 235 1.38 -9.98 6.94
N HIS A 236 0.89 -11.20 6.71
CA HIS A 236 0.25 -12.01 7.75
C HIS A 236 0.24 -13.50 7.37
N VAL A 237 -0.20 -14.36 8.30
CA VAL A 237 -0.37 -15.82 8.12
C VAL A 237 -0.95 -16.19 6.75
N ASN A 238 -0.60 -17.37 6.23
CA ASN A 238 -0.76 -17.77 4.83
C ASN A 238 0.17 -16.97 3.90
N PRO A 239 1.50 -17.07 4.14
CA PRO A 239 2.55 -16.15 3.69
C PRO A 239 2.10 -15.05 2.73
N THR A 240 1.30 -14.12 3.24
CA THR A 240 0.62 -13.11 2.44
C THR A 240 1.41 -11.81 2.56
N THR A 241 1.50 -11.06 1.46
CA THR A 241 2.05 -9.69 1.45
C THR A 241 1.14 -8.78 0.66
N LEU A 242 0.77 -7.64 1.24
CA LEU A 242 -0.25 -6.73 0.72
C LEU A 242 0.28 -5.31 0.47
N ALA A 243 0.03 -4.80 -0.73
CA ALA A 243 0.22 -3.41 -1.11
C ALA A 243 -1.12 -2.69 -1.00
N MET A 244 -1.45 -2.25 0.21
CA MET A 244 -2.66 -1.49 0.49
C MET A 244 -2.53 -0.06 -0.07
N PHE A 245 -3.52 0.33 -0.88
CA PHE A 245 -3.66 1.69 -1.40
C PHE A 245 -4.87 2.39 -0.79
N VAL A 246 -6.01 1.71 -0.81
CA VAL A 246 -7.25 2.19 -0.19
C VAL A 246 -7.73 1.11 0.76
N SER A 247 -8.19 1.51 1.94
CA SER A 247 -8.86 0.60 2.86
C SER A 247 -9.77 1.30 3.86
N ALA A 248 -10.93 0.70 4.11
CA ALA A 248 -11.81 1.05 5.21
C ALA A 248 -11.33 0.58 6.59
N HIS A 249 -10.22 -0.18 6.69
CA HIS A 249 -9.70 -0.62 7.98
C HIS A 249 -9.35 0.59 8.87
N TYR A 250 -9.72 0.50 10.15
CA TYR A 250 -9.45 1.48 11.22
C TYR A 250 -10.14 2.86 11.09
N GLY A 251 -10.79 3.18 9.98
CA GLY A 251 -11.58 4.41 9.85
C GLY A 251 -12.96 4.25 9.21
N GLY A 252 -13.34 3.03 8.84
CA GLY A 252 -14.66 2.73 8.32
C GLY A 252 -14.94 3.33 6.94
N GLU A 253 -16.23 3.49 6.63
CA GLU A 253 -16.70 4.03 5.35
C GLU A 253 -16.26 5.48 5.10
N GLU A 254 -15.97 6.23 6.16
CA GLU A 254 -15.51 7.62 6.05
C GLU A 254 -14.14 7.77 5.35
N LEU A 255 -13.32 6.72 5.33
CA LEU A 255 -12.03 6.69 4.63
C LEU A 255 -12.11 6.07 3.23
N SER A 256 -13.29 5.65 2.81
CA SER A 256 -13.50 4.96 1.53
C SER A 256 -13.94 5.98 0.46
N PRO A 257 -13.26 6.06 -0.69
CA PRO A 257 -13.71 6.88 -1.82
C PRO A 257 -15.13 6.50 -2.25
N GLN A 258 -15.97 7.51 -2.41
CA GLN A 258 -17.35 7.38 -2.87
C GLN A 258 -17.54 8.24 -4.11
N PHE A 259 -18.08 7.66 -5.17
CA PHE A 259 -18.26 8.33 -6.44
C PHE A 259 -19.74 8.40 -6.78
N GLY A 260 -20.21 9.60 -7.08
CA GLY A 260 -21.53 9.87 -7.62
C GLY A 260 -21.71 9.33 -9.04
N SER A 261 -22.96 9.24 -9.49
CA SER A 261 -23.24 8.83 -10.87
C SER A 261 -22.69 9.87 -11.83
N GLY A 262 -21.85 9.44 -12.75
CA GLY A 262 -21.21 10.31 -13.72
C GLY A 262 -20.19 11.29 -13.14
N GLU A 263 -19.69 11.06 -11.92
CA GLU A 263 -18.63 11.89 -11.33
C GLU A 263 -17.27 11.52 -11.95
N PRO A 264 -16.65 12.37 -12.78
CA PRO A 264 -15.39 12.03 -13.42
C PRO A 264 -14.28 11.90 -12.37
N TRP A 265 -13.57 10.79 -12.38
CA TRP A 265 -12.44 10.59 -11.48
C TRP A 265 -11.37 9.75 -12.14
N LYS A 266 -10.10 10.09 -11.88
CA LYS A 266 -8.97 9.32 -12.38
C LYS A 266 -7.82 9.36 -11.39
N LYS A 267 -7.22 8.21 -11.11
CA LYS A 267 -6.09 8.10 -10.18
C LYS A 267 -5.10 7.04 -10.59
N VAL A 268 -3.82 7.31 -10.29
CA VAL A 268 -2.73 6.35 -10.38
C VAL A 268 -2.39 5.80 -8.99
N PHE A 269 -2.34 4.48 -8.86
CA PHE A 269 -1.91 3.77 -7.66
C PHE A 269 -0.54 3.14 -7.86
N GLY A 270 0.46 3.54 -7.06
CA GLY A 270 1.85 3.15 -7.24
C GLY A 270 2.63 4.08 -8.19
N PRO A 271 3.77 3.64 -8.77
CA PRO A 271 4.32 2.28 -8.67
C PRO A 271 4.87 1.88 -7.31
N VAL A 272 4.53 0.67 -6.87
CA VAL A 272 5.21 -0.04 -5.79
C VAL A 272 6.24 -0.99 -6.37
N PHE A 273 7.27 -1.33 -5.60
CA PHE A 273 8.37 -2.20 -6.03
C PHE A 273 8.34 -3.52 -5.29
N ILE A 274 8.34 -4.63 -6.03
CA ILE A 274 8.45 -5.98 -5.48
C ILE A 274 9.92 -6.36 -5.61
N TYR A 275 10.60 -6.38 -4.48
CA TYR A 275 12.04 -6.59 -4.38
C TYR A 275 12.35 -8.01 -3.89
N LEU A 276 13.34 -8.64 -4.53
CA LEU A 276 13.84 -9.95 -4.18
C LEU A 276 15.33 -9.86 -3.89
N ASN A 277 15.78 -10.51 -2.83
CA ASN A 277 17.20 -10.64 -2.52
C ASN A 277 17.52 -12.05 -2.01
N SER A 278 18.79 -12.41 -2.04
CA SER A 278 19.27 -13.70 -1.55
C SER A 278 20.66 -13.60 -0.94
N VAL A 279 21.01 -14.58 -0.12
CA VAL A 279 22.35 -14.77 0.43
C VAL A 279 22.79 -16.21 0.21
N SER A 280 24.10 -16.45 0.07
CA SER A 280 24.64 -17.79 -0.14
C SER A 280 24.75 -18.62 1.13
N ASP A 281 24.88 -17.97 2.29
CA ASP A 281 24.99 -18.62 3.61
C ASP A 281 23.67 -18.43 4.36
N GLU A 282 22.99 -19.53 4.67
CA GLU A 282 21.72 -19.58 5.40
C GLU A 282 21.79 -18.90 6.78
N LYS A 283 22.97 -18.87 7.39
CA LYS A 283 23.18 -18.17 8.68
C LYS A 283 22.98 -16.66 8.58
N ASN A 284 23.06 -16.12 7.36
CA ASN A 284 22.87 -14.71 7.09
C ASN A 284 21.46 -14.40 6.57
N ALA A 285 20.52 -15.35 6.55
CA ALA A 285 19.18 -15.13 6.00
C ALA A 285 18.45 -13.93 6.64
N LEU A 286 18.63 -13.68 7.94
CA LEU A 286 18.02 -12.52 8.59
C LEU A 286 18.57 -11.16 8.08
N SER A 287 19.79 -11.12 7.52
CA SER A 287 20.34 -9.90 6.91
C SER A 287 19.61 -9.47 5.63
N LEU A 288 18.77 -10.34 5.06
CA LEU A 288 17.91 -10.01 3.92
C LEU A 288 16.98 -8.83 4.23
N TRP A 289 16.54 -8.71 5.50
CA TRP A 289 15.72 -7.58 5.96
C TRP A 289 16.49 -6.25 5.91
N ASP A 290 17.72 -6.21 6.44
CA ASP A 290 18.53 -5.00 6.43
C ASP A 290 18.83 -4.55 5.00
N ASN A 291 19.12 -5.49 4.11
CA ASN A 291 19.29 -5.19 2.69
C ASN A 291 18.01 -4.65 2.03
N ALA A 292 16.82 -5.17 2.40
CA ALA A 292 15.55 -4.65 1.90
C ALA A 292 15.27 -3.22 2.37
N LYS A 293 15.62 -2.87 3.60
CA LYS A 293 15.55 -1.47 4.10
C LYS A 293 16.48 -0.54 3.33
N GLU A 294 17.69 -0.99 2.97
CA GLU A 294 18.58 -0.20 2.13
C GLU A 294 18.01 -0.01 0.72
N GLN A 295 17.42 -1.05 0.12
CA GLN A 295 16.73 -0.92 -1.17
C GLN A 295 15.54 0.06 -1.07
N MET A 296 14.75 0.01 0.01
CA MET A 296 13.64 0.93 0.24
C MET A 296 14.12 2.40 0.22
N LYS A 297 15.25 2.71 0.84
CA LYS A 297 15.82 4.07 0.79
C LYS A 297 16.18 4.51 -0.63
N VAL A 298 16.68 3.60 -1.46
CA VAL A 298 16.96 3.86 -2.88
C VAL A 298 15.67 4.17 -3.65
N GLU A 299 14.61 3.39 -3.44
CA GLU A 299 13.31 3.62 -4.10
C GLU A 299 12.68 4.95 -3.66
N ILE A 300 12.76 5.31 -2.37
CA ILE A 300 12.30 6.61 -1.85
C ILE A 300 13.06 7.76 -2.51
N GLN A 301 14.40 7.66 -2.61
CA GLN A 301 15.23 8.70 -3.25
C GLN A 301 15.01 8.79 -4.76
N SER A 302 14.56 7.71 -5.38
CA SER A 302 14.27 7.65 -6.81
C SER A 302 12.85 8.14 -7.14
N TRP A 303 12.03 8.44 -6.13
CA TRP A 303 10.68 8.93 -6.33
C TRP A 303 10.65 10.43 -6.69
N PRO A 304 9.81 10.86 -7.65
CA PRO A 304 8.99 10.04 -8.55
C PRO A 304 9.84 9.42 -9.68
N TYR A 305 9.49 8.20 -10.08
CA TYR A 305 10.20 7.50 -11.15
C TYR A 305 10.09 8.19 -12.51
N ASN A 306 11.11 8.07 -13.36
CA ASN A 306 11.12 8.66 -14.71
C ASN A 306 10.74 7.66 -15.83
N PHE A 307 10.72 6.37 -15.50
CA PHE A 307 10.57 5.26 -16.44
C PHE A 307 9.12 4.82 -16.75
N PRO A 308 8.07 5.09 -15.94
CA PRO A 308 6.70 4.78 -16.35
C PRO A 308 6.32 5.56 -17.63
N ASN A 309 5.71 4.88 -18.61
CA ASN A 309 5.34 5.50 -19.89
C ASN A 309 3.96 6.17 -19.87
N SER A 310 3.11 5.87 -18.88
CA SER A 310 1.78 6.50 -18.81
C SER A 310 1.89 8.01 -18.63
N THR A 311 1.14 8.75 -19.44
CA THR A 311 0.97 10.21 -19.28
C THR A 311 0.16 10.59 -18.04
N ASP A 312 -0.59 9.64 -17.47
CA ASP A 312 -1.34 9.83 -16.23
C ASP A 312 -0.42 9.79 -14.99
N PHE A 313 0.81 9.30 -15.12
CA PHE A 313 1.80 9.35 -14.05
C PHE A 313 2.66 10.62 -14.21
N PRO A 314 2.47 11.65 -13.35
CA PRO A 314 3.23 12.87 -13.47
C PRO A 314 4.70 12.63 -13.07
N LYS A 315 5.61 12.96 -13.99
CA LYS A 315 7.05 12.91 -13.78
C LYS A 315 7.52 14.08 -12.91
N SER A 316 8.79 14.05 -12.50
CA SER A 316 9.36 15.05 -11.58
C SER A 316 9.22 16.49 -12.11
N ASP A 317 9.41 16.71 -13.41
CA ASP A 317 9.26 18.02 -14.07
C ASP A 317 7.80 18.45 -14.26
N GLN A 318 6.84 17.55 -14.04
CA GLN A 318 5.41 17.80 -14.12
C GLN A 318 4.77 18.01 -12.74
N ARG A 319 5.58 17.97 -11.67
CA ARG A 319 5.15 18.21 -10.28
C ARG A 319 5.59 19.58 -9.82
N GLY A 320 4.90 20.12 -8.83
CA GLY A 320 5.30 21.35 -8.14
C GLY A 320 5.88 21.05 -6.77
N THR A 321 6.63 22.01 -6.22
CA THR A 321 7.22 21.95 -4.88
C THR A 321 6.65 23.07 -4.02
N VAL A 322 6.29 22.72 -2.78
CA VAL A 322 5.89 23.67 -1.76
C VAL A 322 6.93 23.65 -0.64
N THR A 323 7.46 24.81 -0.29
CA THR A 323 8.44 24.99 0.79
C THR A 323 7.90 25.95 1.84
N GLY A 324 8.42 25.85 3.07
CA GLY A 324 8.06 26.76 4.16
C GLY A 324 8.63 26.28 5.48
N ARG A 325 8.29 26.95 6.57
CA ARG A 325 8.62 26.55 7.93
C ARG A 325 7.35 26.27 8.70
N PHE A 326 7.27 25.08 9.29
CA PHE A 326 6.16 24.71 10.15
C PHE A 326 6.53 24.93 11.62
N LEU A 327 5.86 25.88 12.26
CA LEU A 327 6.11 26.32 13.64
C LEU A 327 4.94 25.91 14.52
N VAL A 328 5.20 25.63 15.79
CA VAL A 328 4.17 25.44 16.81
C VAL A 328 4.23 26.56 17.83
N HIS A 329 3.06 27.13 18.12
CA HIS A 329 2.88 28.14 19.15
C HIS A 329 1.93 27.59 20.23
N ASP A 330 2.50 26.84 21.17
CA ASP A 330 1.82 26.52 22.42
C ASP A 330 2.01 27.67 23.40
N ARG A 331 0.99 28.53 23.51
CA ARG A 331 0.95 29.72 24.37
C ARG A 331 1.15 29.44 25.87
N TYR A 332 1.01 28.19 26.32
CA TYR A 332 1.29 27.80 27.70
C TYR A 332 2.71 27.27 27.92
N ALA A 333 3.42 26.93 26.84
CA ALA A 333 4.80 26.46 26.88
C ALA A 333 5.82 27.54 26.45
N SER A 334 5.45 28.44 25.53
CA SER A 334 6.33 29.49 24.99
C SER A 334 5.53 30.73 24.58
N GLU A 335 6.12 31.92 24.73
CA GLU A 335 5.55 33.18 24.23
C GLU A 335 5.77 33.41 22.72
N GLN A 336 6.61 32.59 22.08
CA GLN A 336 6.98 32.70 20.67
C GLN A 336 6.77 31.37 19.94
N PRO A 337 6.38 31.39 18.66
CA PRO A 337 6.35 30.19 17.82
C PRO A 337 7.73 29.53 17.74
N LEU A 338 7.77 28.21 17.91
CA LEU A 338 9.00 27.42 17.88
C LEU A 338 9.01 26.50 16.65
N PRO A 339 10.17 26.28 16.01
CA PRO A 339 10.29 25.27 14.98
C PRO A 339 10.03 23.88 15.57
N THR A 340 9.35 23.04 14.80
CA THR A 340 9.11 21.64 15.19
C THR A 340 10.06 20.69 14.49
N ASN A 341 10.29 19.52 15.10
CA ASN A 341 11.01 18.43 14.47
C ASN A 341 10.05 17.23 14.32
N GLY A 342 10.09 16.57 13.17
CA GLY A 342 9.26 15.39 12.90
C GLY A 342 7.77 15.69 12.65
N ALA A 343 7.42 16.92 12.30
CA ALA A 343 6.06 17.23 11.85
C ALA A 343 5.76 16.56 10.50
N TYR A 344 4.56 16.03 10.39
CA TYR A 344 4.05 15.49 9.13
C TYR A 344 3.25 16.56 8.43
N VAL A 345 3.67 16.93 7.22
CA VAL A 345 3.01 17.94 6.39
C VAL A 345 2.54 17.28 5.10
N GLY A 346 1.26 17.41 4.79
CA GLY A 346 0.64 16.82 3.61
C GLY A 346 -0.19 17.83 2.86
N LEU A 347 -0.28 17.64 1.56
CA LEU A 347 -1.18 18.38 0.68
C LEU A 347 -2.34 17.47 0.31
N ALA A 348 -3.55 17.90 0.62
CA ALA A 348 -4.78 17.22 0.27
C ALA A 348 -5.92 18.23 0.29
N LEU A 349 -6.79 18.23 -0.69
CA LEU A 349 -8.24 18.47 -0.61
C LEU A 349 -8.73 19.56 0.36
N GLU A 350 -8.94 20.80 -0.08
CA GLU A 350 -10.29 21.34 -0.31
C GLU A 350 -11.35 20.81 0.66
N GLY A 351 -11.33 21.17 1.94
CA GLY A 351 -12.38 20.74 2.87
C GLY A 351 -12.18 21.06 4.35
N GLU A 352 -13.09 20.55 5.18
CA GLU A 352 -13.05 20.74 6.64
C GLU A 352 -11.79 20.11 7.28
N ALA A 353 -11.44 20.50 8.51
CA ALA A 353 -10.36 19.82 9.24
C ALA A 353 -10.68 18.31 9.35
N GLY A 354 -9.75 17.43 8.93
CA GLY A 354 -9.99 15.98 8.80
C GLY A 354 -10.36 15.48 7.39
N SER A 355 -10.74 16.36 6.45
CA SER A 355 -11.19 15.96 5.10
C SER A 355 -10.09 15.46 4.16
N TRP A 356 -8.83 15.77 4.46
CA TRP A 356 -7.62 15.29 3.78
C TRP A 356 -7.52 13.77 3.60
N GLN A 357 -8.32 13.04 4.35
CA GLN A 357 -8.43 11.60 4.30
C GLN A 357 -9.22 11.07 3.08
N ARG A 358 -9.87 11.94 2.26
CA ARG A 358 -10.95 11.56 1.28
C ARG A 358 -10.76 11.90 -0.23
N GLU A 359 -9.69 12.56 -0.66
CA GLU A 359 -9.24 12.81 -2.08
C GLU A 359 -10.03 13.74 -3.08
N SER A 360 -9.25 14.38 -4.00
CA SER A 360 -9.38 15.38 -5.16
C SER A 360 -9.38 17.02 -5.22
N ASP A 361 -8.66 17.89 -4.43
CA ASP A 361 -8.26 19.36 -4.57
C ASP A 361 -7.37 20.05 -3.42
N TYR A 362 -6.05 20.32 -3.46
CA TYR A 362 -5.16 20.62 -2.26
C TYR A 362 -5.43 21.76 -1.18
N ASN A 363 -5.38 21.39 0.10
CA ASN A 363 -5.15 22.17 1.35
C ASN A 363 -3.89 21.65 2.11
N LEU A 364 -3.28 22.45 2.98
CA LEU A 364 -2.12 22.05 3.79
C LEU A 364 -2.57 21.53 5.18
N TYR A 365 -2.17 20.30 5.51
CA TYR A 365 -2.41 19.71 6.83
C TYR A 365 -1.11 19.39 7.54
N GLY A 366 -1.13 19.48 8.87
CA GLY A 366 0.04 19.29 9.71
C GLY A 366 -0.30 18.53 10.99
N TRP A 367 0.57 17.63 11.42
CA TRP A 367 0.50 17.04 12.75
C TRP A 367 1.90 17.05 13.39
N VAL A 368 1.95 17.32 14.69
CA VAL A 368 3.21 17.40 15.45
C VAL A 368 3.15 16.47 16.65
N PRO A 369 4.03 15.45 16.73
CA PRO A 369 4.14 14.61 17.91
C PRO A 369 4.28 15.45 19.19
N GLY A 370 3.51 15.12 20.23
CA GLY A 370 3.55 15.80 21.52
C GLY A 370 2.67 17.06 21.63
N PHE A 371 1.96 17.45 20.56
CA PHE A 371 0.96 18.52 20.61
C PHE A 371 -0.43 17.97 20.28
N ILE A 372 -1.44 18.46 21.01
CA ILE A 372 -2.83 18.02 20.86
C ILE A 372 -3.44 18.65 19.61
N GLY A 373 -4.02 17.84 18.73
CA GLY A 373 -4.82 18.26 17.58
C GLY A 373 -4.06 18.21 16.24
N ASP A 374 -4.78 18.58 15.17
CA ASP A 374 -4.25 18.67 13.81
C ASP A 374 -4.29 20.13 13.32
N TYR A 375 -3.27 20.52 12.57
CA TYR A 375 -3.24 21.76 11.83
C TYR A 375 -3.94 21.60 10.48
N ARG A 376 -4.73 22.61 10.12
CA ARG A 376 -5.21 22.87 8.77
C ARG A 376 -4.90 24.32 8.43
N LEU A 377 -4.33 24.56 7.26
CA LEU A 377 -4.25 25.91 6.71
C LEU A 377 -5.64 26.36 6.25
N ASP A 378 -6.10 27.52 6.74
CA ASP A 378 -7.34 28.15 6.28
C ASP A 378 -7.13 28.91 4.94
N ALA A 379 -6.48 28.26 3.98
CA ALA A 379 -6.24 28.78 2.63
C ALA A 379 -5.90 27.63 1.66
N SER A 380 -6.38 27.77 0.42
CA SER A 380 -6.13 26.85 -0.69
C SER A 380 -4.69 26.92 -1.18
N VAL A 381 -4.09 25.76 -1.49
CA VAL A 381 -2.75 25.69 -2.08
C VAL A 381 -2.86 25.24 -3.53
N ILE A 382 -2.69 26.19 -4.47
CA ILE A 382 -2.74 25.90 -5.90
C ILE A 382 -1.34 25.51 -6.38
N ILE A 383 -1.18 24.24 -6.76
CA ILE A 383 0.08 23.70 -7.28
C ILE A 383 -0.09 23.47 -8.78
N THR A 384 0.83 24.01 -9.56
CA THR A 384 0.88 23.81 -11.01
C THR A 384 2.18 23.10 -11.39
N PRO A 385 2.21 22.36 -12.52
CA PRO A 385 3.42 21.67 -12.97
C PRO A 385 4.64 22.60 -13.01
N GLY A 386 5.73 22.20 -12.35
CA GLY A 386 6.97 22.96 -12.28
C GLY A 386 6.94 24.20 -11.38
N CYS A 387 5.87 24.43 -10.61
CA CYS A 387 5.84 25.57 -9.70
C CYS A 387 6.73 25.34 -8.47
N GLU A 388 7.39 26.39 -8.01
CA GLU A 388 8.00 26.46 -6.69
C GLU A 388 7.25 27.52 -5.88
N MET A 389 6.60 27.08 -4.80
CA MET A 389 5.80 27.95 -3.93
C MET A 389 6.41 27.98 -2.53
N ASP A 390 6.91 29.13 -2.12
CA ASP A 390 7.30 29.37 -0.73
C ASP A 390 6.11 29.93 0.06
N MET A 391 5.66 29.18 1.05
CA MET A 391 4.57 29.53 1.95
C MET A 391 5.04 30.28 3.19
N GLY A 392 6.34 30.50 3.36
CA GLY A 392 6.90 31.15 4.54
C GLY A 392 6.59 30.37 5.81
N ASP A 393 6.26 31.10 6.88
CA ASP A 393 5.96 30.50 8.19
C ASP A 393 4.50 30.12 8.31
N GLN A 394 4.26 28.85 8.61
CA GLN A 394 2.96 28.31 8.97
C GLN A 394 2.96 27.99 10.46
N VAL A 395 2.12 28.68 11.23
CA VAL A 395 2.07 28.57 12.69
C VAL A 395 0.87 27.73 13.08
N TYR A 396 1.13 26.60 13.70
CA TYR A 396 0.12 25.76 14.35
C TYR A 396 -0.07 26.22 15.80
N GLU A 397 -1.31 26.57 16.15
CA GLU A 397 -1.73 26.88 17.52
C GLU A 397 -2.54 25.70 18.08
N PRO A 398 -1.95 24.84 18.94
CA PRO A 398 -2.68 23.71 19.51
C PRO A 398 -3.90 24.19 20.33
N PRO A 399 -5.08 23.55 20.18
CA PRO A 399 -6.28 23.89 20.94
C PRO A 399 -6.10 23.58 22.43
N ARG A 400 -5.54 24.53 23.19
CA ARG A 400 -5.33 24.44 24.62
C ARG A 400 -6.12 25.50 25.37
N ASP A 401 -6.78 25.10 26.45
CA ASP A 401 -7.46 26.01 27.39
C ASP A 401 -6.66 26.28 28.67
N GLY A 402 -5.51 25.61 28.85
CA GLY A 402 -4.65 25.75 30.02
C GLY A 402 -3.32 24.99 29.91
N PRO A 403 -2.39 25.21 30.85
CA PRO A 403 -1.15 24.43 30.97
C PRO A 403 -1.46 22.96 31.33
N THR A 404 -0.58 22.03 30.94
CA THR A 404 -0.70 20.60 31.30
C THR A 404 -0.63 20.47 32.82
N LEU A 405 -1.67 19.92 33.44
CA LEU A 405 -1.66 19.63 34.89
C LEU A 405 -1.08 18.25 35.20
N TRP A 406 -1.30 17.28 34.30
CA TRP A 406 -0.74 15.94 34.33
C TRP A 406 -0.76 15.36 32.91
N GLU A 407 0.23 14.54 32.57
CA GLU A 407 0.37 13.77 31.32
C GLU A 407 0.94 12.38 31.64
#